data_AF-A0A519ID00-F1
#
_entry.id   AF-A0A519ID00-F1
#
_cell.length_a   1.000
_cell.length_b   1.000
_cell.length_c   1.000
_cell.angle_alpha   90.00
_cell.angle_beta   90.00
_cell.angle_gamma   90.00
#
_symmetry.space_group_name_H-M   'P 1'
#
loop_
_entity.id
_entity.type
_entity.pdbx_description
1 polymer ?
#
loop_
_entity_poly.entity_id
_entity_poly.type
_entity_poly.pdbx_seq_one_letter_code
_entity_poly.pdbx_strand_id
1 'polypeptide(L)' 'MIYLMDFDPKHRCLHRMRVFDDQQRLLAQEERLRLELLHLQAGEQREVILLAAADEATLRHT' A
#
# COMPACT_ATOMS: atom_id res chain seq x y z
N MET A 1 13.42 -0.28 -0.20
CA MET A 1 12.28 -0.85 0.56
C MET A 1 10.99 -0.41 -0.11
N ILE A 2 9.98 -1.26 -0.12
CA ILE A 2 8.68 -1.00 -0.74
C ILE A 2 7.60 -1.07 0.33
N TYR A 3 6.78 -0.05 0.42
CA TYR A 3 5.70 0.08 1.38
C TYR A 3 4.37 -0.05 0.65
N LEU A 4 3.56 -1.00 1.08
CA LEU A 4 2.19 -1.19 0.63
C LEU A 4 1.24 -0.69 1.71
N MET A 5 0.47 0.33 1.39
CA MET A 5 -0.45 0.99 2.31
C MET A 5 -1.89 0.78 1.83
N ASP A 6 -2.75 0.32 2.73
CA ASP A 6 -4.21 0.28 2.56
C ASP A 6 -4.80 1.47 3.34
N PHE A 7 -5.29 2.46 2.61
CA PHE A 7 -5.79 3.71 3.13
C PHE A 7 -7.30 3.84 2.92
N ASP A 8 -8.00 4.20 3.98
CA ASP A 8 -9.42 4.54 3.93
C ASP A 8 -9.57 6.08 3.83
N PRO A 9 -9.90 6.63 2.64
CA PRO A 9 -10.09 8.06 2.46
C PRO A 9 -11.30 8.62 3.20
N LYS A 10 -12.32 7.80 3.48
CA LYS A 10 -13.54 8.25 4.17
C LYS A 10 -13.25 8.52 5.65
N HIS A 11 -12.49 7.64 6.29
CA HIS A 11 -12.11 7.80 7.70
C HIS A 11 -10.74 8.45 7.88
N ARG A 12 -10.03 8.75 6.79
CA ARG A 12 -8.67 9.30 6.75
C ARG A 12 -7.71 8.49 7.62
N CYS A 13 -7.81 7.17 7.55
CA CYS A 13 -7.02 6.27 8.38
C CYS A 13 -6.24 5.28 7.52
N LEU A 14 -5.02 4.98 7.98
CA LEU A 14 -4.21 3.91 7.43
C LEU A 14 -4.64 2.60 8.10
N HIS A 15 -5.28 1.72 7.34
CA HIS A 15 -5.83 0.48 7.87
C HIS A 15 -4.76 -0.61 7.98
N ARG A 16 -3.81 -0.62 7.05
CA ARG A 16 -2.68 -1.55 7.06
C ARG A 16 -1.49 -0.95 6.32
N MET A 17 -0.30 -1.26 6.84
CA MET A 17 0.96 -1.06 6.13
C MET A 17 1.74 -2.37 6.13
N ARG A 18 2.29 -2.74 4.97
CA ARG A 18 3.22 -3.85 4.80
C ARG A 18 4.50 -3.35 4.15
N VAL A 19 5.62 -3.92 4.55
CA VAL A 19 6.94 -3.60 4.00
C VAL A 19 7.45 -4.82 3.26
N PHE A 20 8.04 -4.57 2.11
CA PHE A 20 8.67 -5.55 1.24
C PHE A 20 10.10 -5.09 0.94
N ASP A 21 10.99 -6.05 0.79
CA ASP A 21 12.32 -5.77 0.26
C ASP A 21 12.23 -5.40 -1.22
N ASP A 22 13.23 -4.69 -1.74
CA ASP A 22 13.24 -4.30 -3.15
C ASP A 22 13.28 -5.51 -4.10
N GLN A 23 13.84 -6.64 -3.63
CA GLN A 23 13.82 -7.92 -4.33
C GLN A 23 12.40 -8.51 -4.46
N GLN A 24 11.48 -8.12 -3.57
CA GLN A 24 10.09 -8.59 -3.52
C GLN A 24 9.12 -7.64 -4.24
N ARG A 25 9.63 -6.77 -5.14
CA ARG A 25 8.81 -5.80 -5.88
C ARG A 25 7.61 -6.44 -6.60
N LEU A 26 7.80 -7.60 -7.23
CA LEU A 26 6.73 -8.30 -7.93
C LEU A 26 5.63 -8.73 -6.94
N LEU A 27 6.03 -9.33 -5.81
CA LEU A 27 5.11 -9.73 -4.76
C LEU A 27 4.32 -8.54 -4.19
N ALA A 28 4.99 -7.40 -3.99
CA ALA A 28 4.34 -6.17 -3.53
C ALA A 28 3.28 -5.67 -4.52
N GLN A 29 3.53 -5.79 -5.84
CA GLN A 29 2.57 -5.45 -6.90
C GLN A 29 1.39 -6.41 -6.94
N GLU A 30 1.63 -7.72 -6.81
CA GLU A 30 0.58 -8.73 -6.76
C GLU A 30 -0.34 -8.53 -5.55
N GLU A 31 0.23 -8.28 -4.36
CA GLU A 31 -0.55 -8.00 -3.16
C GLU A 31 -1.31 -6.66 -3.26
N ARG A 32 -0.76 -5.65 -3.96
CA ARG A 32 -1.50 -4.42 -4.26
C ARG A 32 -2.76 -4.72 -5.07
N LEU A 33 -2.60 -5.41 -6.21
CA LEU A 33 -3.71 -5.75 -7.09
C LEU A 33 -4.75 -6.62 -6.37
N ARG A 34 -4.30 -7.58 -5.55
CA ARG A 34 -5.17 -8.42 -4.75
C ARG A 34 -6.03 -7.58 -3.79
N LEU A 35 -5.43 -6.61 -3.08
CA LEU A 35 -6.18 -5.73 -2.18
C LEU A 35 -7.16 -4.85 -2.95
N GLU A 36 -6.74 -4.23 -4.06
CA GLU A 36 -7.63 -3.43 -4.91
C GLU A 36 -8.87 -4.22 -5.36
N LEU A 37 -8.68 -5.47 -5.79
CA LEU A 37 -9.77 -6.36 -6.17
C LEU A 37 -10.69 -6.72 -5.00
N LEU A 38 -10.13 -6.97 -3.81
CA LEU A 38 -10.92 -7.26 -2.61
C LEU A 38 -11.79 -6.06 -2.21
N HIS A 39 -11.25 -4.84 -2.22
CA HIS A 39 -12.01 -3.64 -1.90
C HIS A 39 -13.09 -3.36 -2.94
N LEU A 40 -12.78 -3.55 -4.23
CA LEU A 40 -13.75 -3.43 -5.31
C LEU A 40 -14.92 -4.42 -5.12
N GLN A 41 -14.62 -5.68 -4.80
CA GLN A 41 -15.63 -6.71 -4.54
C GLN A 41 -16.47 -6.41 -3.30
N ALA A 42 -15.87 -5.81 -2.26
CA ALA A 42 -16.55 -5.41 -1.04
C ALA A 42 -17.36 -4.11 -1.20
N GLY A 43 -17.24 -3.40 -2.33
CA GLY A 43 -17.85 -2.08 -2.53
C GLY A 43 -17.22 -1.01 -1.63
N GLU A 44 -16.01 -1.24 -1.14
CA GLU A 44 -15.27 -0.30 -0.30
C GLU A 44 -14.46 0.66 -1.17
N GLN A 45 -14.55 1.96 -0.87
CA GLN A 45 -13.64 2.94 -1.41
C GLN A 45 -12.38 2.97 -0.57
N ARG A 46 -11.41 2.10 -0.89
CA ARG A 46 -10.07 2.13 -0.31
C ARG A 46 -9.02 2.37 -1.39
N GLU A 47 -7.95 3.04 -1.00
CA GLU A 47 -6.80 3.32 -1.84
C GLU A 47 -5.64 2.42 -1.41
N VAL A 48 -5.09 1.68 -2.37
CA VAL A 48 -3.94 0.82 -2.13
C VAL A 48 -2.71 1.42 -2.79
N ILE A 49 -1.77 1.89 -1.98
CA ILE A 49 -0.62 2.69 -2.42
C ILE A 49 0.66 1.87 -2.30
N LEU A 50 1.47 1.86 -3.36
CA LEU A 50 2.85 1.34 -3.33
C LEU A 50 3.84 2.50 -3.37
N LEU A 51 4.64 2.62 -2.33
CA LEU A 51 5.71 3.59 -2.22
C LEU A 51 7.06 2.86 -2.19
N ALA A 52 7.89 3.10 -3.21
CA ALA A 52 9.27 2.68 -3.19
C ALA A 52 10.12 3.81 -2.62
N ALA A 53 10.72 3.59 -1.45
CA ALA A 53 11.61 4.55 -0.81
C ALA A 53 12.98 3.92 -0.54
N ALA A 54 14.04 4.72 -0.72
CA ALA A 54 15.40 4.31 -0.40
C ALA A 54 15.61 4.21 1.13
N ASP A 55 14.91 5.04 1.90
CA ASP A 55 14.91 5.03 3.37
C ASP A 55 13.54 5.46 3.96
N GLU A 56 13.32 5.21 5.25
CA GLU A 56 12.10 5.60 5.99
C GLU A 56 12.02 7.13 6.20
N ALA A 57 13.15 7.84 6.17
CA ALA A 57 13.23 9.30 6.33
C ALA A 57 12.59 10.03 5.15
N THR A 58 12.71 9.48 3.94
CA THR A 58 12.13 10.02 2.71
C THR A 58 10.60 10.01 2.77
N LEU A 59 9.99 8.99 3.41
CA LEU A 59 8.54 8.89 3.56
C LEU A 59 7.92 9.90 4.52
N ARG A 60 8.68 10.44 5.48
CA ARG A 60 8.17 11.46 6.42
C ARG A 60 8.09 12.86 5.83
N HIS A 61 8.75 13.09 4.69
CA HIS A 61 8.89 14.41 4.08
C HIS A 61 8.10 14.61 2.78
N THR A 62 7.42 13.56 2.29
CA THR A 62 6.53 13.59 1.12
C THR A 62 5.08 13.40 1.53
#